data_AF-A0A2H9RS51-F1
#
_entry.id   AF-A0A2H9RS51-F1
#
_cell.length_a   1.000
_cell.length_b   1.000
_cell.length_c   1.000
_cell.angle_alpha   90.00
_cell.angle_beta   90.00
_cell.angle_gamma   90.00
#
_symmetry.space_group_name_H-M   'P 1'
#
loop_
_entity.id
_entity.type
_entity.pdbx_description
1 polymer ?
#
loop_
_entity_poly.entity_id
_entity_poly.type
_entity_poly.pdbx_seq_one_letter_code
_entity_poly.pdbx_strand_id
1 'polypeptide(L)' 'SEIAHFFQVYKDLEGKKVEIIGWKSATEAKTVIIESIKRYKDTLKKY' A
#
# COMPACT_ATOMS: atom_id res chain seq x y z
N SER A 1 -11.43 -1.74 -12.62
CA SER A 1 -10.74 -3.02 -12.38
C SER A 1 -11.40 -3.70 -11.19
N GLU A 2 -11.61 -5.01 -11.26
CA GLU A 2 -12.20 -5.81 -10.17
C GLU A 2 -11.42 -5.64 -8.86
N ILE A 3 -10.08 -5.62 -8.92
CA ILE A 3 -9.22 -5.42 -7.75
C ILE A 3 -9.50 -4.08 -7.07
N ALA A 4 -9.64 -2.99 -7.85
CA ALA A 4 -9.94 -1.68 -7.29
C ALA A 4 -11.34 -1.63 -6.65
N HIS A 5 -12.33 -2.29 -7.27
CA HIS A 5 -13.68 -2.38 -6.73
C HIS A 5 -13.71 -3.16 -5.42
N PHE A 6 -13.02 -4.30 -5.35
CA PHE A 6 -12.89 -5.09 -4.13
C PHE A 6 -12.38 -4.24 -2.95
N PHE A 7 -11.27 -3.51 -3.15
CA PHE A 7 -10.70 -2.68 -2.08
C PHE A 7 -11.54 -1.46 -1.72
N GLN A 8 -12.46 -1.03 -2.59
CA GLN A 8 -13.37 0.07 -2.27
C GLN A 8 -14.45 -0.35 -1.26
N VAL A 9 -14.90 -1.61 -1.28
CA VAL A 9 -16.06 -2.07 -0.48
C VAL A 9 -15.72 -3.06 0.65
N TYR A 10 -14.52 -3.67 0.66
CA TYR A 10 -14.18 -4.74 1.62
C TYR A 10 -14.26 -4.35 3.10
N LYS A 11 -14.26 -3.04 3.39
CA LYS A 11 -14.28 -2.49 4.75
C LYS A 11 -15.58 -1.76 5.12
N ASP A 12 -16.59 -1.86 4.28
CA ASP A 12 -17.86 -1.17 4.51
C ASP A 12 -18.53 -1.64 5.80
N LEU A 13 -18.48 -2.94 6.10
CA LEU A 13 -19.03 -3.51 7.34
C LEU A 13 -18.24 -3.10 8.60
N GLU A 14 -16.97 -2.72 8.45
CA GLU A 14 -16.17 -2.13 9.53
C GLU A 14 -16.44 -0.62 9.70
N GLY A 15 -17.28 -0.02 8.85
CA GLY A 15 -17.52 1.42 8.81
C GLY A 15 -16.31 2.25 8.39
N LYS A 16 -15.31 1.63 7.74
CA LYS A 16 -14.08 2.32 7.30
C LYS A 16 -14.11 2.58 5.81
N LYS A 17 -13.90 3.84 5.43
CA LYS A 17 -13.80 4.25 4.02
C LYS A 17 -12.39 4.01 3.48
N VAL A 18 -12.31 3.45 2.27
CA VAL A 18 -11.06 3.28 1.53
C VAL A 18 -11.17 4.04 0.21
N GLU A 19 -10.12 4.80 -0.11
CA GLU A 19 -10.02 5.57 -1.35
C GLU A 19 -8.93 4.98 -2.25
N ILE A 20 -9.25 4.78 -3.52
CA ILE A 20 -8.33 4.25 -4.53
C ILE A 20 -7.90 5.39 -5.44
N ILE A 21 -6.65 5.83 -5.30
CA ILE A 21 -6.09 6.95 -6.08
C ILE A 21 -5.73 6.50 -7.51
N GLY A 22 -5.42 5.22 -7.72
CA GLY A 22 -5.12 4.65 -9.04
C GLY A 22 -3.99 3.63 -9.03
N TRP A 23 -3.58 3.21 -10.22
CA TRP A 23 -2.45 2.29 -10.42
C TRP A 23 -1.22 3.05 -10.90
N LYS A 24 -0.06 2.65 -10.40
CA LYS A 24 1.26 3.21 -10.75
C LYS A 24 2.07 2.23 -11.59
N SER A 25 3.15 2.73 -12.16
CA SER A 25 4.05 1.91 -13.00
C SER A 25 4.80 0.84 -12.19
N ALA A 26 5.31 -0.19 -12.88
CA ALA A 26 6.17 -1.19 -12.26
C ALA A 26 7.45 -0.59 -11.67
N THR A 27 7.97 0.48 -12.28
CA THR A 27 9.13 1.22 -11.77
C THR A 27 8.84 1.83 -10.41
N GLU A 28 7.72 2.54 -10.26
CA GLU A 28 7.31 3.11 -8.98
C GLU A 28 7.08 2.03 -7.91
N ALA A 29 6.46 0.90 -8.30
CA ALA A 29 6.26 -0.22 -7.38
C ALA A 29 7.60 -0.77 -6.83
N LYS A 30 8.60 -0.95 -7.70
CA LYS A 30 9.96 -1.38 -7.29
C LYS A 30 10.61 -0.38 -6.32
N THR A 31 10.47 0.92 -6.59
CA THR A 31 10.99 1.97 -5.69
C THR A 31 10.39 1.85 -4.29
N VAL A 32 9.05 1.72 -4.19
CA VAL A 32 8.35 1.59 -2.89
C VAL A 32 8.80 0.36 -2.11
N ILE A 33 9.07 -0.76 -2.80
CA ILE A 33 9.59 -1.98 -2.16
C ILE A 33 10.96 -1.72 -1.51
N ILE A 34 11.90 -1.13 -2.25
CA ILE A 34 13.24 -0.84 -1.74
C ILE A 34 13.20 0.15 -0.58
N GLU A 35 12.37 1.20 -0.67
CA GLU A 35 12.16 2.15 0.43
C GLU A 35 11.61 1.46 1.69
N SER A 36 10.66 0.55 1.53
CA SER A 36 10.06 -0.19 2.65
C SER A 36 11.09 -1.07 3.36
N ILE A 37 11.96 -1.75 2.60
CA ILE A 37 13.08 -2.54 3.14
C ILE A 37 14.04 -1.65 3.93
N LYS A 38 14.38 -0.47 3.38
CA LYS A 38 15.26 0.48 4.06
C LYS A 38 14.65 0.95 5.38
N ARG A 39 13.38 1.39 5.38
CA ARG A 39 12.66 1.84 6.60
C ARG A 39 12.64 0.75 7.67
N TYR A 40 12.40 -0.50 7.28
CA TYR A 40 12.43 -1.62 8.21
C TYR A 40 13.83 -1.82 8.84
N LYS A 41 14.88 -1.85 8.03
CA LYS A 41 16.27 -1.96 8.52
C LYS A 41 16.65 -0.80 9.45
N ASP A 42 16.24 0.41 9.11
CA ASP A 42 16.51 1.60 9.93
C ASP A 42 15.77 1.55 11.27
N THR A 43 14.58 0.93 11.32
CA THR A 43 13.87 0.68 12.58
C THR A 43 14.65 -0.28 13.49
N LEU A 44 15.29 -1.31 12.93
CA LEU A 44 16.08 -2.27 13.71
C LEU A 44 17.41 -1.71 14.20
N LYS A 45 18.03 -0.77 13.48
CA LYS A 45 19.27 -0.09 13.91
C LYS A 45 19.06 0.88 15.08
N LYS A 46 17.81 1.25 15.35
CA LYS A 46 17.45 2.22 16.38
C LYS A 46 17.28 1.58 17.77
N TYR A 47 17.33 0.25 17.84
CA TYR A 47 17.36 -0.55 19.06
C TYR A 47 18.70 -1.28 19.17
#